data_AF-A0A6H5JY70-F1
#
_entry.id   AF-A0A6H5JY70-F1
#
_cell.length_a   1.000
_cell.length_b   1.000
_cell.length_c   1.000
_cell.angle_alpha   90.00
_cell.angle_beta   90.00
_cell.angle_gamma   90.00
#
_symmetry.space_group_name_H-M   'P 1'
#
loop_
_entity.id
_entity.type
_entity.pdbx_description
1 polymer ?
#
loop_
_entity_poly.entity_id
_entity_poly.type
_entity_poly.pdbx_seq_one_letter_code
_entity_poly.pdbx_strand_id
1 'polypeptide(L)'
;MFGLSVPTTYQILWSVIDAINKLPAVGAFDFPLTEEGCMRNANRFKEKSTDGIFSWVVAAVDGLFIKAKAPCAKDTANVIAYYSGSKSAYGINVQAMCTADYRFCAMSAISPGSTNDWVAWNRSSLAKAVARLPAGFHIIGDAAYPIGEKLLTPYPGRLLPPGEDSFNFHLSQLRVKIEQSFGILVSTWGILWRPLRVQFGGRADLITALFHLHNFLQDEKVAPIQLAEEDSRSGRNRLALCATQRTLPAGWQTEQPAPSRSGETPARAAIRTALELKKQWRPDYNRRRNS
;
A
#
# COMPACT_ATOMS: atom_id res chain seq x y z
N MET A 1 29.63 20.02 3.10
CA MET A 1 29.12 19.02 4.08
C MET A 1 30.32 18.17 4.45
N PHE A 2 30.81 18.20 5.70
CA PHE A 2 32.02 17.48 6.17
C PHE A 2 33.26 17.56 5.26
N GLY A 3 33.56 18.72 4.67
CA GLY A 3 34.74 18.90 3.78
C GLY A 3 34.61 18.30 2.37
N LEU A 4 33.51 17.61 2.05
CA LEU A 4 33.25 17.07 0.72
C LEU A 4 32.51 18.08 -0.17
N SER A 5 32.81 18.02 -1.47
CA SER A 5 32.06 18.73 -2.50
C SER A 5 30.64 18.18 -2.63
N VAL A 6 29.67 19.03 -2.97
CA VAL A 6 28.28 18.61 -3.20
C VAL A 6 28.17 17.49 -4.25
N PRO A 7 28.87 17.56 -5.41
CA PRO A 7 28.88 16.46 -6.39
C PRO A 7 29.35 15.13 -5.80
N THR A 8 30.42 15.14 -5.01
CA THR A 8 30.97 13.93 -4.38
C THR A 8 29.96 13.30 -3.41
N THR A 9 29.26 14.12 -2.62
CA THR A 9 28.20 13.63 -1.74
C THR A 9 27.08 12.92 -2.51
N TYR A 10 26.63 13.47 -3.64
CA TYR A 10 25.62 12.83 -4.48
C TYR A 10 26.12 11.54 -5.13
N GLN A 11 27.38 11.49 -5.56
CA GLN A 11 27.97 10.26 -6.10
C GLN A 11 27.95 9.13 -5.06
N ILE A 12 28.41 9.42 -3.84
CA ILE A 12 28.39 8.45 -2.73
C ILE A 12 26.95 8.01 -2.42
N LEU A 13 26.01 8.96 -2.35
CA LEU A 13 24.60 8.64 -2.11
C LEU A 13 24.05 7.64 -3.13
N TRP A 14 24.29 7.86 -4.43
CA TRP A 14 23.80 6.96 -5.46
C TRP A 14 24.51 5.61 -5.45
N SER A 15 25.81 5.55 -5.16
CA SER A 15 26.53 4.29 -4.98
C SER A 15 25.97 3.48 -3.82
N VAL A 16 25.60 4.12 -2.71
CA VAL A 16 24.98 3.45 -1.55
C VAL A 16 23.56 2.96 -1.88
N ILE A 17 22.74 3.79 -2.53
CA ILE A 17 21.38 3.40 -2.96
C ILE A 17 21.44 2.18 -3.89
N ASP A 18 22.35 2.19 -4.86
CA ASP A 18 22.55 1.09 -5.79
C ASP A 18 23.00 -0.20 -5.06
N ALA A 19 23.93 -0.08 -4.11
CA ALA A 19 24.35 -1.20 -3.28
C ALA A 19 23.19 -1.78 -2.46
N ILE A 20 22.39 -0.94 -1.79
CA ILE A 20 21.21 -1.39 -1.03
C ILE A 20 20.23 -2.15 -1.93
N ASN A 21 19.91 -1.61 -3.10
CA ASN A 21 18.95 -2.22 -4.02
C ASN A 21 19.45 -3.55 -4.63
N LYS A 22 20.77 -3.77 -4.68
CA LYS A 22 21.38 -4.98 -5.26
C LYS A 22 21.69 -6.07 -4.24
N LEU A 23 21.74 -5.75 -2.94
CA LEU A 23 22.14 -6.69 -1.90
C LEU A 23 20.92 -7.44 -1.33
N PRO A 24 20.76 -8.75 -1.58
CA PRO A 24 19.61 -9.50 -1.07
C PRO A 24 19.54 -9.53 0.46
N ALA A 25 20.70 -9.42 1.12
CA ALA A 25 20.81 -9.36 2.58
C ALA A 25 20.13 -8.12 3.19
N VAL A 26 19.88 -7.07 2.41
CA VAL A 26 19.26 -5.84 2.89
C VAL A 26 17.78 -5.85 2.53
N GLY A 27 16.98 -6.58 3.32
CA GLY A 27 15.52 -6.47 3.29
C GLY A 27 14.89 -6.73 1.91
N ALA A 28 15.42 -7.69 1.15
CA ALA A 28 14.90 -8.03 -0.17
C ALA A 28 13.40 -8.36 -0.14
N PHE A 29 12.73 -8.05 -1.24
CA PHE A 29 11.33 -8.41 -1.45
C PHE A 29 11.22 -9.92 -1.64
N ASP A 30 10.35 -10.54 -0.84
CA ASP A 30 10.03 -11.96 -0.92
C ASP A 30 8.51 -12.12 -1.07
N PHE A 31 8.02 -12.00 -2.31
CA PHE A 31 6.62 -12.29 -2.61
C PHE A 31 6.43 -13.81 -2.71
N PRO A 32 5.57 -14.42 -1.87
CA PRO A 32 5.48 -15.86 -1.80
C PRO A 32 4.87 -16.42 -3.09
N LEU A 33 5.66 -17.22 -3.82
CA LEU A 33 5.19 -17.96 -5.01
C LEU A 33 5.25 -19.48 -4.83
N THR A 34 5.93 -19.95 -3.78
CA THR A 34 5.92 -21.36 -3.38
C THR A 34 4.76 -21.60 -2.41
N GLU A 35 4.19 -22.80 -2.44
CA GLU A 35 3.11 -23.18 -1.53
C GLU A 35 3.50 -23.02 -0.06
N GLU A 36 4.74 -23.40 0.29
CA GLU A 36 5.30 -23.21 1.62
C GLU A 36 5.33 -21.72 2.03
N GLY A 37 5.84 -20.84 1.16
CA GLY A 37 5.87 -19.40 1.43
C GLY A 37 4.48 -18.80 1.55
N CYS A 38 3.56 -19.22 0.69
CA CYS A 38 2.17 -18.80 0.75
C CYS A 38 1.51 -19.25 2.06
N MET A 39 1.72 -20.50 2.48
CA MET A 39 1.20 -21.03 3.73
C MET A 39 1.75 -20.29 4.95
N ARG A 40 3.06 -19.98 4.97
CA ARG A 40 3.66 -19.17 6.03
C ARG A 40 2.95 -17.83 6.17
N ASN A 41 2.79 -17.08 5.07
CA ASN A 41 2.13 -15.77 5.13
C ASN A 41 0.63 -15.88 5.45
N ALA A 42 -0.05 -16.88 4.90
CA ALA A 42 -1.46 -17.16 5.14
C ALA A 42 -1.76 -17.42 6.62
N ASN A 43 -0.92 -18.23 7.28
CA ASN A 43 -1.04 -18.48 8.72
C ASN A 43 -0.89 -17.20 9.54
N ARG A 44 0.04 -16.31 9.18
CA ARG A 44 0.22 -15.02 9.86
C ARG A 44 -1.00 -14.12 9.71
N PHE A 45 -1.60 -14.04 8.52
CA PHE A 45 -2.85 -13.29 8.34
C PHE A 45 -4.03 -13.94 9.07
N LYS A 46 -4.11 -15.27 9.08
CA LYS A 46 -5.13 -16.03 9.81
C LYS A 46 -5.10 -15.72 11.30
N GLU A 47 -3.90 -15.64 11.91
CA GLU A 47 -3.73 -15.22 13.32
C GLU A 47 -4.24 -13.80 13.60
N LYS A 48 -4.18 -12.90 12.61
CA LYS A 48 -4.72 -11.53 12.74
C LYS A 48 -6.20 -11.44 12.40
N SER A 49 -6.78 -12.48 11.80
CA SER A 49 -8.18 -12.53 11.40
C SER A 49 -9.04 -12.97 12.57
N THR A 50 -10.17 -12.29 12.79
CA THR A 50 -11.19 -12.71 13.76
C THR A 50 -11.60 -14.16 13.48
N ASP A 51 -11.45 -15.03 14.48
CA ASP A 51 -11.68 -16.48 14.41
C ASP A 51 -10.99 -17.21 13.24
N GLY A 52 -9.90 -16.64 12.70
CA GLY A 52 -9.17 -17.21 11.57
C GLY A 52 -9.99 -17.29 10.27
N ILE A 53 -11.03 -16.46 10.11
CA ILE A 53 -11.95 -16.54 8.97
C ILE A 53 -11.23 -16.31 7.63
N PHE A 54 -10.35 -15.31 7.58
CA PHE A 54 -9.50 -15.06 6.41
C PHE A 54 -8.23 -15.92 6.52
N SER A 55 -8.34 -17.18 6.08
CA SER A 55 -7.28 -18.18 6.24
C SER A 55 -6.23 -18.24 5.13
N TRP A 56 -6.49 -17.67 3.95
CA TRP A 56 -5.68 -17.88 2.74
C TRP A 56 -5.08 -16.58 2.16
N VAL A 57 -5.05 -15.52 2.97
CA VAL A 57 -4.52 -14.21 2.60
C VAL A 57 -3.00 -14.20 2.72
N VAL A 58 -2.25 -13.93 1.64
CA VAL A 58 -0.77 -13.94 1.68
C VAL A 58 -0.14 -12.55 1.73
N ALA A 59 -0.87 -11.51 1.33
CA ALA A 59 -0.42 -10.13 1.38
C ALA A 59 -1.60 -9.15 1.31
N ALA A 60 -1.38 -7.92 1.76
CA ALA A 60 -2.28 -6.78 1.57
C ALA A 60 -1.63 -5.76 0.63
N VAL A 61 -2.39 -5.25 -0.35
CA VAL A 61 -1.95 -4.26 -1.36
C VAL A 61 -2.62 -2.91 -1.14
N ASP A 62 -1.86 -1.83 -1.29
CA ASP A 62 -2.40 -0.47 -1.35
C ASP A 62 -1.43 0.49 -2.07
N GLY A 63 -1.95 1.67 -2.42
CA GLY A 63 -1.22 2.77 -3.05
C GLY A 63 -0.66 3.76 -2.04
N LEU A 64 0.57 4.22 -2.26
CA LEU A 64 1.24 5.27 -1.50
C LEU A 64 1.65 6.40 -2.43
N PHE A 65 1.17 7.61 -2.14
CA PHE A 65 1.57 8.81 -2.85
C PHE A 65 2.83 9.43 -2.22
N ILE A 66 3.95 9.40 -2.94
CA ILE A 66 5.21 10.03 -2.50
C ILE A 66 5.35 11.39 -3.19
N LYS A 67 5.38 12.47 -2.39
CA LYS A 67 5.56 13.83 -2.89
C LYS A 67 6.93 13.99 -3.52
N ALA A 68 6.99 14.67 -4.66
CA ALA A 68 8.24 14.97 -5.34
C ALA A 68 8.20 16.39 -5.94
N LYS A 69 9.37 16.97 -6.18
CA LYS A 69 9.47 18.22 -6.96
C LYS A 69 8.86 17.98 -8.35
N ALA A 70 8.12 18.97 -8.84
CA ALA A 70 7.60 18.96 -10.21
C ALA A 70 8.72 18.59 -11.19
N PRO A 71 8.52 17.59 -12.06
CA PRO A 71 9.45 17.33 -13.14
C PRO A 71 9.46 18.51 -14.11
N CYS A 72 10.56 18.69 -14.84
CA CYS A 72 10.64 19.64 -15.94
C CYS A 72 10.50 18.93 -17.30
N ALA A 73 10.41 19.70 -18.38
CA ALA A 73 10.28 19.16 -19.74
C ALA A 73 11.49 18.29 -20.17
N LYS A 74 12.66 18.43 -19.52
CA LYS A 74 13.82 17.55 -19.72
C LYS A 74 13.67 16.21 -19.02
N ASP A 75 12.89 16.14 -17.94
CA ASP A 75 12.68 14.93 -17.16
C ASP A 75 11.61 14.04 -17.80
N THR A 76 10.53 14.64 -18.31
CA THR A 76 9.42 13.93 -18.95
C THR A 76 8.64 14.82 -19.91
N ALA A 77 8.13 14.22 -20.99
CA ALA A 77 7.23 14.90 -21.93
C ALA A 77 5.86 15.24 -21.29
N ASN A 78 5.42 14.51 -20.26
CA ASN A 78 4.12 14.70 -19.63
C ASN A 78 4.28 15.06 -18.14
N VAL A 79 4.62 16.32 -17.88
CA VAL A 79 4.78 16.85 -16.51
C VAL A 79 3.47 16.77 -15.73
N ILE A 80 2.32 17.05 -16.36
CA ILE A 80 1.03 17.11 -15.68
C ILE A 80 0.55 15.75 -15.18
N ALA A 81 0.99 14.64 -15.80
CA ALA A 81 0.74 13.30 -15.28
C ALA A 81 1.31 13.08 -13.86
N TYR A 82 2.30 13.87 -13.44
CA TYR A 82 2.85 13.78 -12.09
C TYR A 82 2.07 14.59 -11.06
N TYR A 83 1.17 15.49 -11.48
CA TYR A 83 0.35 16.29 -10.58
C TYR A 83 -0.94 15.58 -10.20
N SER A 84 -1.09 15.25 -8.92
CA SER A 84 -2.34 14.71 -8.39
C SER A 84 -3.26 15.84 -7.92
N GLY A 85 -4.43 15.95 -8.54
CA GLY A 85 -5.45 16.91 -8.13
C GLY A 85 -6.00 16.63 -6.72
N SER A 86 -6.16 15.36 -6.34
CA SER A 86 -6.68 14.99 -5.01
C SER A 86 -5.68 15.23 -3.88
N LYS A 87 -4.38 15.18 -4.18
CA LYS A 87 -3.30 15.46 -3.22
C LYS A 87 -2.75 16.88 -3.34
N SER A 88 -3.22 17.66 -4.32
CA SER A 88 -2.73 18.99 -4.69
C SER A 88 -1.20 19.10 -4.74
N ALA A 89 -0.54 18.09 -5.32
CA ALA A 89 0.91 17.98 -5.31
C ALA A 89 1.44 17.16 -6.48
N TYR A 90 2.70 17.41 -6.85
CA TYR A 90 3.46 16.53 -7.72
C TYR A 90 4.00 15.34 -6.93
N GLY A 91 4.02 14.16 -7.54
CA GLY A 91 4.51 12.96 -6.88
C GLY A 91 4.50 11.72 -7.75
N ILE A 92 4.78 10.60 -7.10
CA ILE A 92 4.82 9.25 -7.69
C ILE A 92 3.76 8.44 -6.95
N ASN A 93 2.94 7.70 -7.70
CA ASN A 93 2.07 6.68 -7.13
C ASN A 93 2.86 5.37 -7.03
N VAL A 94 3.17 4.98 -5.80
CA VAL A 94 3.82 3.71 -5.48
C VAL A 94 2.76 2.69 -5.12
N GLN A 95 2.79 1.52 -5.74
CA GLN A 95 1.96 0.38 -5.35
C GLN A 95 2.83 -0.57 -4.55
N ALA A 96 2.37 -1.07 -3.41
CA ALA A 96 3.14 -2.03 -2.63
C ALA A 96 2.27 -3.08 -1.94
N MET A 97 2.88 -4.22 -1.66
CA MET A 97 2.28 -5.32 -0.91
C MET A 97 3.05 -5.57 0.37
N CYS A 98 2.35 -5.84 1.47
CA CYS A 98 2.96 -6.22 2.74
C CYS A 98 2.39 -7.54 3.29
N THR A 99 3.19 -8.21 4.12
CA THR A 99 2.76 -9.35 4.93
C THR A 99 2.05 -8.86 6.21
N ALA A 100 1.50 -9.80 6.99
CA ALA A 100 0.84 -9.48 8.26
C ALA A 100 1.80 -8.90 9.33
N ASP A 101 3.12 -9.06 9.12
CA ASP A 101 4.20 -8.63 10.01
C ASP A 101 4.83 -7.29 9.56
N TYR A 102 4.11 -6.49 8.79
CA TYR A 102 4.53 -5.17 8.31
C TYR A 102 5.77 -5.15 7.40
N ARG A 103 6.21 -6.31 6.91
CA ARG A 103 7.27 -6.45 5.92
C ARG A 103 6.70 -6.26 4.51
N PHE A 104 7.32 -5.43 3.69
CA PHE A 104 6.97 -5.32 2.28
C PHE A 104 7.48 -6.53 1.49
N CYS A 105 6.62 -7.17 0.72
CA CYS A 105 6.97 -8.34 -0.09
C CYS A 105 7.06 -8.02 -1.58
N ALA A 106 6.55 -6.87 -2.03
CA ALA A 106 6.76 -6.35 -3.38
C ALA A 106 6.39 -4.87 -3.46
N MET A 107 6.93 -4.14 -4.44
CA MET A 107 6.49 -2.78 -4.78
C MET A 107 6.71 -2.42 -6.26
N SER A 108 6.10 -1.32 -6.67
CA SER A 108 6.27 -0.71 -7.99
C SER A 108 6.12 0.82 -7.87
N ALA A 109 7.17 1.57 -8.25
CA ALA A 109 7.21 3.03 -8.22
C ALA A 109 7.27 3.66 -9.64
N ILE A 110 6.61 3.02 -10.61
CA ILE A 110 6.67 3.43 -12.03
C ILE A 110 5.57 4.41 -12.43
N SER A 111 4.57 4.63 -11.57
CA SER A 111 3.36 5.35 -11.96
C SER A 111 3.43 6.83 -11.60
N PRO A 112 3.12 7.74 -12.54
CA PRO A 112 2.98 9.17 -12.25
C PRO A 112 1.93 9.44 -11.17
N GLY A 113 2.09 10.51 -10.40
CA GLY A 113 1.26 10.83 -9.23
C GLY A 113 -0.23 11.01 -9.49
N SER A 114 -0.66 11.33 -10.72
CA SER A 114 -2.09 11.42 -11.07
C SER A 114 -2.72 10.07 -11.40
N THR A 115 -1.91 9.03 -11.57
CA THR A 115 -2.37 7.69 -11.97
C THR A 115 -3.19 7.08 -10.84
N ASN A 116 -4.41 6.65 -11.12
CA ASN A 116 -5.23 5.91 -10.16
C ASN A 116 -4.67 4.50 -9.92
N ASP A 117 -5.08 3.89 -8.81
CA ASP A 117 -4.53 2.59 -8.37
C ASP A 117 -4.83 1.46 -9.35
N TRP A 118 -6.02 1.44 -9.98
CA TRP A 118 -6.36 0.44 -11.00
C TRP A 118 -5.38 0.45 -12.18
N VAL A 119 -5.08 1.63 -12.72
CA VAL A 119 -4.13 1.79 -13.84
C VAL A 119 -2.71 1.48 -13.37
N ALA A 120 -2.32 1.96 -12.19
CA ALA A 120 -0.98 1.72 -11.63
C ALA A 120 -0.74 0.22 -11.39
N TRP A 121 -1.73 -0.48 -10.85
CA TRP A 121 -1.76 -1.93 -10.64
C TRP A 121 -1.53 -2.69 -11.94
N ASN A 122 -2.35 -2.43 -12.97
CA ASN A 122 -2.28 -3.16 -14.24
C ASN A 122 -0.98 -2.92 -15.03
N ARG A 123 -0.33 -1.76 -14.82
CA ARG A 123 0.99 -1.47 -15.40
C ARG A 123 2.14 -2.14 -14.64
N SER A 124 1.94 -2.46 -13.37
CA SER A 124 2.99 -3.00 -12.51
C SER A 124 3.27 -4.48 -12.75
N SER A 125 4.46 -4.93 -12.36
CA SER A 125 4.78 -6.36 -12.25
C SER A 125 4.00 -7.07 -11.14
N LEU A 126 3.39 -6.33 -10.22
CA LEU A 126 2.64 -6.88 -9.07
C LEU A 126 1.42 -7.68 -9.54
N ALA A 127 0.68 -7.17 -10.53
CA ALA A 127 -0.46 -7.88 -11.13
C ALA A 127 -0.02 -9.24 -11.73
N LYS A 128 1.14 -9.26 -12.40
CA LYS A 128 1.71 -10.50 -12.97
C LYS A 128 2.18 -11.47 -11.88
N ALA A 129 2.75 -10.97 -10.80
CA ALA A 129 3.16 -11.79 -9.67
C ALA A 129 1.95 -12.43 -8.97
N VAL A 130 0.88 -11.65 -8.72
CA VAL A 130 -0.36 -12.17 -8.11
C VAL A 130 -1.03 -13.19 -9.00
N ALA A 131 -1.03 -13.01 -10.32
CA ALA A 131 -1.56 -14.00 -11.26
C ALA A 131 -0.86 -15.37 -11.15
N ARG A 132 0.38 -15.42 -10.62
CA ARG A 132 1.17 -16.65 -10.44
C ARG A 132 1.02 -17.29 -9.06
N LEU A 133 0.25 -16.72 -8.13
CA LEU A 133 0.00 -17.36 -6.84
C LEU A 133 -0.59 -18.77 -7.03
N PRO A 134 -0.22 -19.76 -6.19
CA PRO A 134 -0.87 -21.06 -6.21
C PRO A 134 -2.39 -20.93 -5.97
N ALA A 135 -3.16 -21.90 -6.47
CA ALA A 135 -4.61 -21.88 -6.34
C ALA A 135 -5.04 -21.85 -4.85
N GLY A 136 -6.14 -21.16 -4.56
CA GLY A 136 -6.66 -20.99 -3.19
C GLY A 136 -6.10 -19.78 -2.43
N PHE A 137 -4.84 -19.39 -2.69
CA PHE A 137 -4.24 -18.21 -2.08
C PHE A 137 -4.65 -16.92 -2.77
N HIS A 138 -4.80 -15.86 -1.98
CA HIS A 138 -5.18 -14.54 -2.48
C HIS A 138 -4.49 -13.42 -1.71
N ILE A 139 -4.44 -12.25 -2.31
CA ILE A 139 -4.12 -10.99 -1.63
C ILE A 139 -5.40 -10.21 -1.36
N ILE A 140 -5.32 -9.18 -0.51
CA ILE A 140 -6.43 -8.27 -0.21
C ILE A 140 -6.07 -6.85 -0.60
N GLY A 141 -7.02 -6.09 -1.14
CA GLY A 141 -6.79 -4.72 -1.61
C GLY A 141 -8.01 -3.81 -1.45
N ASP A 142 -7.82 -2.54 -1.76
CA ASP A 142 -8.88 -1.53 -1.70
C ASP A 142 -9.91 -1.66 -2.83
N ALA A 143 -10.98 -0.87 -2.74
CA ALA A 143 -12.06 -0.90 -3.74
C ALA A 143 -11.66 -0.28 -5.09
N ALA A 144 -10.48 0.34 -5.21
CA ALA A 144 -9.92 0.83 -6.46
C ALA A 144 -9.13 -0.24 -7.22
N TYR A 145 -8.83 -1.40 -6.61
CA TYR A 145 -8.23 -2.54 -7.32
C TYR A 145 -9.28 -3.41 -8.04
N PRO A 146 -8.88 -4.11 -9.12
CA PRO A 146 -9.78 -5.07 -9.77
C PRO A 146 -10.10 -6.25 -8.84
N ILE A 147 -11.36 -6.67 -8.83
CA ILE A 147 -11.77 -7.90 -8.17
C ILE A 147 -11.34 -9.12 -8.99
N GLY A 148 -10.84 -10.17 -8.33
CA GLY A 148 -10.53 -11.45 -8.97
C GLY A 148 -10.35 -12.59 -7.98
N GLU A 149 -10.07 -13.79 -8.48
CA GLU A 149 -9.86 -14.98 -7.62
C GLU A 149 -8.69 -14.82 -6.65
N LYS A 150 -7.64 -14.11 -7.08
CA LYS A 150 -6.38 -13.92 -6.34
C LYS A 150 -6.26 -12.55 -5.67
N LEU A 151 -7.24 -11.67 -5.84
CA LEU A 151 -7.27 -10.34 -5.23
C LEU A 151 -8.69 -10.02 -4.75
N LEU A 152 -8.86 -10.06 -3.43
CA LEU A 152 -10.12 -9.75 -2.78
C LEU A 152 -10.23 -8.25 -2.49
N THR A 153 -11.33 -7.65 -2.91
CA THR A 153 -11.66 -6.25 -2.66
C THR A 153 -13.02 -6.12 -1.99
N PRO A 154 -13.31 -5.00 -1.29
CA PRO A 154 -14.60 -4.79 -0.65
C PRO A 154 -15.79 -4.90 -1.62
N TYR A 155 -16.96 -5.30 -1.11
CA TYR A 155 -18.24 -5.14 -1.82
C TYR A 155 -18.48 -3.66 -2.09
N PRO A 156 -18.75 -3.27 -3.35
CA PRO A 156 -19.00 -1.87 -3.69
C PRO A 156 -20.42 -1.48 -3.29
N GLY A 157 -20.59 -0.22 -2.89
CA GLY A 157 -21.91 0.35 -2.61
C GLY A 157 -22.05 0.92 -1.20
N ARG A 158 -23.26 1.36 -0.89
CA ARG A 158 -23.69 1.84 0.43
C ARG A 158 -24.87 0.97 0.87
N LEU A 159 -25.11 0.86 2.18
CA LEU A 159 -26.21 0.08 2.75
C LEU A 159 -26.17 -1.40 2.30
N LEU A 160 -25.00 -2.02 2.47
CA LEU A 160 -24.77 -3.40 2.08
C LEU A 160 -25.58 -4.39 2.95
N PRO A 161 -25.97 -5.55 2.41
CA PRO A 161 -26.51 -6.64 3.22
C PRO A 161 -25.56 -7.02 4.37
N PRO A 162 -26.08 -7.52 5.51
CA PRO A 162 -25.27 -7.79 6.70
C PRO A 162 -24.01 -8.65 6.45
N GLY A 163 -24.09 -9.65 5.58
CA GLY A 163 -22.95 -10.51 5.22
C GLY A 163 -21.86 -9.76 4.46
N GLU A 164 -22.24 -8.88 3.53
CA GLU A 164 -21.30 -8.06 2.74
C GLU A 164 -20.67 -6.92 3.56
N ASP A 165 -21.47 -6.28 4.42
CA ASP A 165 -20.97 -5.28 5.38
C ASP A 165 -19.97 -5.91 6.37
N SER A 166 -20.28 -7.11 6.87
CA SER A 166 -19.38 -7.84 7.77
C SER A 166 -18.10 -8.28 7.05
N PHE A 167 -18.20 -8.79 5.82
CA PHE A 167 -17.03 -9.06 4.99
C PHE A 167 -16.15 -7.81 4.84
N ASN A 168 -16.72 -6.67 4.46
CA ASN A 168 -15.98 -5.43 4.29
C ASN A 168 -15.32 -4.96 5.60
N PHE A 169 -16.01 -5.11 6.73
CA PHE A 169 -15.47 -4.80 8.04
C PHE A 169 -14.24 -5.64 8.37
N HIS A 170 -14.32 -6.97 8.25
CA HIS A 170 -13.20 -7.86 8.56
C HIS A 170 -12.06 -7.77 7.54
N LEU A 171 -12.36 -7.58 6.26
CA LEU A 171 -11.36 -7.29 5.24
C LEU A 171 -10.58 -6.02 5.58
N SER A 172 -11.27 -4.96 6.03
CA SER A 172 -10.64 -3.70 6.45
C SER A 172 -9.69 -3.89 7.63
N GLN A 173 -9.99 -4.79 8.58
CA GLN A 173 -9.11 -5.09 9.72
C GLN A 173 -7.78 -5.69 9.28
N LEU A 174 -7.77 -6.50 8.21
CA LEU A 174 -6.52 -7.05 7.67
C LEU A 174 -5.80 -6.05 6.77
N ARG A 175 -6.55 -5.24 5.99
CA ARG A 175 -5.97 -4.20 5.15
C ARG A 175 -5.25 -3.11 5.93
N VAL A 176 -5.63 -2.84 7.18
CA VAL A 176 -4.93 -1.87 8.01
C VAL A 176 -3.42 -2.16 8.12
N LYS A 177 -2.97 -3.39 7.88
CA LYS A 177 -1.56 -3.78 7.89
C LYS A 177 -0.72 -3.05 6.83
N ILE A 178 -1.24 -2.87 5.62
CA ILE A 178 -0.49 -2.14 4.58
C ILE A 178 -0.49 -0.64 4.86
N GLU A 179 -1.60 -0.10 5.37
CA GLU A 179 -1.67 1.31 5.81
C GLU A 179 -0.70 1.60 6.97
N GLN A 180 -0.61 0.70 7.95
CA GLN A 180 0.33 0.78 9.07
C GLN A 180 1.78 0.65 8.60
N SER A 181 2.07 -0.25 7.66
CA SER A 181 3.40 -0.42 7.08
C SER A 181 3.87 0.86 6.38
N PHE A 182 2.99 1.51 5.61
CA PHE A 182 3.28 2.82 5.02
C PHE A 182 3.47 3.91 6.08
N GLY A 183 2.67 3.92 7.14
CA GLY A 183 2.85 4.82 8.27
C GLY A 183 4.25 4.73 8.88
N ILE A 184 4.70 3.50 9.16
CA ILE A 184 6.04 3.22 9.71
C ILE A 184 7.13 3.67 8.73
N LEU A 185 7.01 3.33 7.44
CA LEU A 185 7.96 3.74 6.40
C LEU A 185 8.10 5.26 6.36
N VAL A 186 6.98 5.99 6.28
CA VAL A 186 6.98 7.44 6.18
C VAL A 186 7.49 8.09 7.46
N SER A 187 7.10 7.60 8.65
CA SER A 187 7.56 8.17 9.91
C SER A 187 9.04 7.89 10.19
N THR A 188 9.59 6.79 9.70
CA THR A 188 11.00 6.43 9.90
C THR A 188 11.92 7.27 9.01
N TRP A 189 11.55 7.48 7.75
CA TRP A 189 12.43 8.11 6.77
C TRP A 189 12.06 9.57 6.52
N GLY A 190 12.71 10.48 7.25
CA GLY A 190 12.46 11.94 7.19
C GLY A 190 12.57 12.56 5.79
N ILE A 191 13.26 11.91 4.86
CA ILE A 191 13.32 12.32 3.45
C ILE A 191 11.93 12.32 2.78
N LEU A 192 10.99 11.49 3.25
CA LEU A 192 9.62 11.39 2.74
C LEU A 192 8.68 12.46 3.30
N TRP A 193 9.07 13.18 4.37
CA TRP A 193 8.22 14.22 4.98
C TRP A 193 8.10 15.48 4.11
N ARG A 194 9.02 15.64 3.16
CA ARG A 194 9.07 16.75 2.21
C ARG A 194 9.08 16.20 0.79
N PRO A 195 8.66 17.00 -0.22
CA PRO A 195 8.77 16.57 -1.60
C PRO A 195 10.21 16.19 -1.96
N LEU A 196 10.41 14.99 -2.51
CA LEU A 196 11.71 14.52 -2.98
C LEU A 196 12.33 15.52 -3.96
N ARG A 197 13.55 15.96 -3.65
CA ARG A 197 14.33 16.92 -4.46
C ARG A 197 15.48 16.27 -5.22
N VAL A 198 15.57 14.94 -5.21
CA VAL A 198 16.54 14.18 -6.01
C VAL A 198 16.19 14.22 -7.50
N GLN A 199 17.19 13.93 -8.33
CA GLN A 199 17.04 13.82 -9.79
C GLN A 199 15.90 12.89 -10.16
N PHE A 200 15.15 13.22 -11.20
CA PHE A 200 13.93 12.52 -11.57
C PHE A 200 14.15 11.02 -11.76
N GLY A 201 15.19 10.63 -12.51
CA GLY A 201 15.51 9.23 -12.78
C GLY A 201 15.84 8.39 -11.53
N GLY A 202 16.42 9.00 -10.48
CA GLY A 202 16.82 8.28 -9.27
C GLY A 202 15.73 8.19 -8.20
N ARG A 203 14.53 8.73 -8.43
CA ARG A 203 13.45 8.72 -7.43
C ARG A 203 12.96 7.30 -7.14
N ALA A 204 12.79 6.49 -8.18
CA ALA A 204 12.33 5.10 -8.02
C ALA A 204 13.37 4.26 -7.26
N ASP A 205 14.65 4.43 -7.56
CA ASP A 205 15.74 3.71 -6.88
C ASP A 205 15.85 4.11 -5.41
N LEU A 206 15.76 5.41 -5.11
CA LEU A 206 15.71 5.89 -3.74
C LEU A 206 14.51 5.31 -2.98
N ILE A 207 13.32 5.35 -3.58
CA ILE A 207 12.10 4.79 -2.95
C ILE A 207 12.30 3.30 -2.68
N THR A 208 12.83 2.54 -3.64
CA THR A 208 13.11 1.10 -3.49
C THR A 208 14.08 0.84 -2.34
N ALA A 209 15.14 1.63 -2.22
CA ALA A 209 16.10 1.51 -1.13
C ALA A 209 15.46 1.76 0.23
N LEU A 210 14.53 2.72 0.34
CA LEU A 210 13.80 2.97 1.60
C LEU A 210 12.91 1.78 2.00
N PHE A 211 12.29 1.10 1.04
CA PHE A 211 11.53 -0.12 1.31
C PHE A 211 12.42 -1.28 1.76
N HIS A 212 13.60 -1.45 1.14
CA HIS A 212 14.60 -2.43 1.56
C HIS A 212 15.13 -2.16 2.97
N LEU A 213 15.45 -0.90 3.29
CA LEU A 213 15.89 -0.52 4.63
C LEU A 213 14.77 -0.70 5.67
N HIS A 214 13.51 -0.38 5.33
CA HIS A 214 12.36 -0.69 6.21
C HIS A 214 12.30 -2.18 6.51
N ASN A 215 12.37 -3.02 5.48
CA ASN A 215 12.37 -4.46 5.62
C ASN A 215 13.52 -4.98 6.48
N PHE A 216 14.73 -4.45 6.27
CA PHE A 216 15.89 -4.79 7.10
C PHE A 216 15.65 -4.46 8.57
N LEU A 217 15.09 -3.28 8.88
CA LEU A 217 14.74 -2.91 10.25
C LEU A 217 13.67 -3.82 10.86
N GLN A 218 12.69 -4.27 10.07
CA GLN A 218 11.69 -5.24 10.53
C GLN A 218 12.30 -6.62 10.83
N ASP A 219 13.25 -7.09 10.00
CA ASP A 219 13.93 -8.37 10.21
C ASP A 219 14.78 -8.36 11.48
N GLU A 220 15.50 -7.26 11.72
CA GLU A 220 16.30 -7.04 12.92
C GLU A 220 15.44 -6.71 14.16
N LYS A 221 14.12 -6.63 14.01
CA LYS A 221 13.15 -6.26 15.07
C LYS A 221 13.51 -4.95 15.78
N VAL A 222 14.07 -4.00 15.03
CA VAL A 222 14.40 -2.68 15.55
C VAL A 222 13.10 -1.92 15.77
N ALA A 223 12.88 -1.43 16.99
CA ALA A 223 11.69 -0.64 17.29
C ALA A 223 11.63 0.61 16.38
N PRO A 224 10.45 1.00 15.88
CA PRO A 224 10.31 2.23 15.11
C PRO A 224 10.87 3.41 15.90
N ILE A 225 11.55 4.33 15.22
CA ILE A 225 12.03 5.58 15.83
C ILE A 225 10.78 6.30 16.36
N GLN A 226 10.61 6.31 17.69
CA GLN A 226 9.60 7.14 18.34
C GLN A 226 10.06 8.59 18.16
N LEU A 227 9.45 9.29 17.21
CA LEU A 227 9.52 10.74 17.22
C LEU A 227 8.82 11.17 18.50
N ALA A 228 9.57 11.78 19.43
CA ALA A 228 9.02 12.33 20.64
C ALA A 228 7.77 13.15 20.29
N GLU A 229 6.67 12.88 20.97
CA GLU A 229 5.49 13.74 20.92
C GLU A 229 5.91 15.11 21.49
N GLU A 230 6.29 16.03 20.60
CA GLU A 230 6.47 17.43 21.01
C GLU A 230 5.10 18.02 21.34
N ASP A 231 5.06 18.60 22.53
CA ASP A 231 3.93 19.17 23.25
C ASP A 231 2.82 19.81 22.40
N SER A 232 1.60 19.48 22.81
CA SER A 232 0.26 19.91 22.40
C SER A 232 -0.03 21.42 22.37
N ARG A 233 0.98 22.31 22.28
CA ARG A 233 0.81 23.78 22.38
C ARG A 233 1.16 24.58 21.12
N SER A 234 1.55 23.95 20.03
CA SER A 234 1.67 24.63 18.72
C SER A 234 0.88 23.88 17.66
N GLY A 235 -0.26 24.44 17.27
CA GLY A 235 -1.26 23.83 16.38
C GLY A 235 -0.85 23.69 14.91
N ARG A 236 0.32 23.11 14.60
CA ARG A 236 0.71 22.72 13.23
C ARG A 236 1.65 21.51 13.23
N ASN A 237 1.07 20.31 13.08
CA ASN A 237 1.58 19.19 12.27
C ASN A 237 0.81 17.91 12.64
N ARG A 238 -0.46 17.84 12.23
CA ARG A 238 -1.05 16.52 11.97
C ARG A 238 -0.40 16.01 10.69
N LEU A 239 0.53 15.06 10.81
CA LEU A 239 0.80 14.12 9.73
C LEU A 239 -0.53 13.40 9.47
N ALA A 240 -1.35 14.00 8.61
CA ALA A 240 -2.45 13.31 7.98
C ALA A 240 -1.80 12.25 7.09
N LEU A 241 -1.59 11.06 7.65
CA LEU A 241 -1.92 9.84 6.94
C LEU A 241 -3.35 10.05 6.47
N CYS A 242 -3.48 10.58 5.25
CA CYS A 242 -4.74 10.70 4.56
C CYS A 242 -5.11 9.28 4.15
N ALA A 243 -5.50 8.47 5.15
CA ALA A 243 -6.46 7.41 4.98
C ALA A 243 -7.64 8.08 4.29
N THR A 244 -7.84 7.72 3.03
CA THR A 244 -8.85 8.32 2.17
C THR A 244 -10.23 8.00 2.70
N GLN A 245 -10.74 8.83 3.62
CA GLN A 245 -12.18 9.10 3.65
C GLN A 245 -12.50 9.90 2.39
N ARG A 246 -12.89 9.19 1.32
CA ARG A 246 -13.40 9.79 0.09
C ARG A 246 -14.79 10.38 0.39
N THR A 247 -14.87 11.68 0.58
CA THR A 247 -16.03 12.44 0.09
C THR A 247 -15.68 12.95 -1.30
N LEU A 248 -16.33 12.40 -2.32
CA LEU A 248 -16.23 12.91 -3.68
C LEU A 248 -16.96 14.28 -3.72
N PRO A 249 -16.34 15.36 -4.21
CA PRO A 249 -17.08 16.56 -4.55
C PRO A 249 -17.95 16.29 -5.78
N ALA A 250 -19.20 16.77 -5.73
CA ALA A 250 -20.11 16.72 -6.86
C ALA A 250 -19.54 17.57 -8.01
N GLY A 251 -19.31 16.99 -9.20
CA GLY A 251 -19.00 17.77 -10.40
C GLY A 251 -17.98 17.20 -11.39
N TRP A 252 -17.31 16.07 -11.13
CA TRP A 252 -16.37 15.47 -12.09
C TRP A 252 -16.78 14.03 -12.42
N GLN A 253 -17.80 13.89 -13.26
CA GLN A 253 -18.09 12.66 -13.99
C GLN A 253 -17.47 12.80 -15.39
N THR A 254 -16.31 12.17 -15.60
CA THR A 254 -15.97 11.68 -16.94
C THR A 254 -16.21 10.19 -16.92
N GLU A 255 -17.28 9.79 -17.62
CA GLU A 255 -17.76 8.43 -17.74
C GLU A 255 -16.73 7.55 -18.46
N GLN A 256 -16.04 6.73 -17.69
CA GLN A 256 -15.49 5.47 -18.15
C GLN A 256 -16.21 4.39 -17.35
N PRO A 257 -16.84 3.39 -17.99
CA PRO A 257 -17.67 2.42 -17.29
C PRO A 257 -16.81 1.67 -16.27
N ALA A 258 -17.19 1.75 -15.00
CA ALA A 258 -16.61 0.91 -13.97
C ALA A 258 -16.81 -0.57 -14.40
N PRO A 259 -15.79 -1.43 -14.27
CA PRO A 259 -15.96 -2.86 -14.55
C PRO A 259 -17.11 -3.42 -13.71
N SER A 260 -17.86 -4.37 -14.27
CA SER A 260 -19.10 -4.94 -13.72
C SER A 260 -18.98 -5.21 -12.20
N ARG A 261 -19.80 -4.51 -11.42
CA ARG A 261 -19.69 -4.40 -9.96
C ARG A 261 -20.28 -5.58 -9.17
N SER A 262 -20.46 -6.75 -9.79
CA SER A 262 -21.18 -7.90 -9.20
C SER A 262 -20.40 -9.22 -9.29
N GLY A 263 -19.09 -9.19 -9.04
CA GLY A 263 -18.25 -10.40 -9.07
C GLY A 263 -18.14 -11.07 -7.70
N GLU A 264 -19.15 -11.85 -7.31
CA GLU A 264 -18.98 -12.83 -6.23
C GLU A 264 -17.92 -13.85 -6.69
N THR A 265 -16.90 -14.10 -5.87
CA THR A 265 -15.87 -15.11 -6.17
C THR A 265 -16.01 -16.27 -5.20
N PRO A 266 -15.56 -17.49 -5.55
CA PRO A 266 -15.64 -18.63 -4.63
C PRO A 266 -14.99 -18.35 -3.26
N ALA A 267 -13.87 -17.61 -3.25
CA ALA A 267 -13.20 -17.20 -2.03
C ALA A 267 -14.04 -16.24 -1.18
N ARG A 268 -14.68 -15.24 -1.78
CA ARG A 268 -15.56 -14.31 -1.07
C ARG A 268 -16.80 -15.00 -0.51
N ALA A 269 -17.42 -15.86 -1.32
CA ALA A 269 -18.57 -16.64 -0.91
C ALA A 269 -18.24 -17.53 0.29
N ALA A 270 -17.10 -18.25 0.24
CA ALA A 270 -16.64 -19.07 1.34
C ALA A 270 -16.39 -18.27 2.64
N ILE A 271 -15.76 -17.09 2.53
CA ILE A 271 -15.53 -16.20 3.68
C ILE A 271 -16.86 -15.69 4.25
N ARG A 272 -17.81 -15.30 3.40
CA ARG A 272 -19.16 -14.88 3.84
C ARG A 272 -19.89 -15.99 4.59
N THR A 273 -19.92 -17.20 4.02
CA THR A 273 -20.53 -18.35 4.69
C THR A 273 -19.86 -18.62 6.03
N ALA A 274 -18.53 -18.50 6.12
CA ALA A 274 -17.83 -18.65 7.39
C ALA A 274 -18.19 -17.56 8.42
N LEU A 275 -18.34 -16.30 8.00
CA LEU A 275 -18.81 -15.20 8.85
C LEU A 275 -20.22 -15.47 9.39
N GLU A 276 -21.13 -15.91 8.53
CA GLU A 276 -22.51 -16.22 8.88
C GLU A 276 -22.59 -17.39 9.87
N LEU A 277 -21.87 -18.49 9.59
CA LEU A 277 -21.82 -19.67 10.47
C LEU A 277 -21.26 -19.34 11.86
N LYS A 278 -20.23 -18.49 11.92
CA LYS A 278 -19.62 -18.05 13.18
C LYS A 278 -20.35 -16.87 13.84
N LYS A 279 -21.42 -16.36 13.24
CA LYS A 279 -22.19 -15.18 13.69
C LYS A 279 -21.29 -13.95 13.90
N GLN A 280 -20.26 -13.81 13.08
CA GLN A 280 -19.31 -12.70 13.11
C GLN A 280 -19.87 -11.54 12.29
N TRP A 281 -20.62 -10.69 12.98
CA TRP A 281 -21.23 -9.50 12.41
C TRP A 281 -20.41 -8.25 12.72
N ARG A 282 -20.49 -7.26 11.82
CA ARG A 282 -19.98 -5.91 12.12
C ARG A 282 -20.61 -5.39 13.43
N PRO A 283 -19.80 -4.99 14.43
CA PRO A 283 -20.33 -4.47 15.68
C PRO A 283 -21.14 -3.18 15.49
N ASP A 284 -22.22 -3.01 16.25
CA ASP A 284 -23.13 -1.85 16.09
C ASP A 284 -22.46 -0.50 16.36
N TYR A 285 -21.49 -0.45 17.27
CA TYR A 285 -20.73 0.77 17.52
C TYR A 285 -19.91 1.19 16.27
N ASN A 286 -19.45 0.24 15.44
CA ASN A 286 -18.78 0.54 14.18
C ASN A 286 -19.76 0.95 13.07
N ARG A 287 -21.04 0.58 13.16
CA ARG A 287 -22.07 1.02 12.21
C ARG A 287 -22.40 2.49 12.40
N ARG A 288 -22.55 2.94 13.66
CA ARG A 288 -22.86 4.35 14.01
C ARG A 288 -21.73 5.35 13.71
N ARG A 289 -20.48 4.89 13.61
CA ARG A 289 -19.33 5.75 13.25
C ARG A 289 -19.24 6.04 11.76
N ASN A 290 -19.85 5.19 10.93
CA ASN A 290 -19.78 5.27 9.46
C ASN A 290 -21.11 5.68 8.79
N SER A 291 -22.14 5.97 9.59
CA SER A 291 -23.43 6.52 9.15
C SER A 291 -23.39 8.03 9.01
#